data_AF-A0A9X4QN72-F1
#
_entry.id   AF-A0A9X4QN72-F1
#
_cell.length_a   1.000
_cell.length_b   1.000
_cell.length_c   1.000
_cell.angle_alpha   90.00
_cell.angle_beta   90.00
_cell.angle_gamma   90.00
#
_symmetry.space_group_name_H-M   'P 1'
#
loop_
_entity.id
_entity.type
_entity.pdbx_description
1 polymer ?
#
loop_
_entity_poly.entity_id
_entity_poly.type
_entity_poly.pdbx_seq_one_letter_code
_entity_poly.pdbx_strand_id
1 'polypeptide(L)'
;MSTRDLPMDLYDALAPYGIKLMLYLPARTPSDDPDVGDILGDPAPIYDHLATQDFQAKWESIIQEWSDRYGSKVAGWWFDGTYNNGAQYGKPDISQAYTDYTKAHNFQTFAAAAKHGNANAIVAFDPGLAVDLPMTTHADYITGEQNQLSILPSQANAAPYTRWIGGIQWSETAYQGNDWNSFGLKYTTPYIVDYLSKVTNQNGVLSFGPHVDKTGNINAPQLAQLVAIKNGLLGKGPGVQVTDDADAAFTYTGTWGTSIPSGTGYYSNTGHFTKTPGSYVQYAFNGTNVVWSGVKGPDHGTADVYIDNVLDQSVNLYAANRFVDTEIYSKTGLTPGSHTIKIVARSDKDAASTDYYVEVDRMNVTTGMPTATDDAASGIAYSGTWPTSIPTGTGYYGDTGHFSTTSASYAQYTFTGKSIEWYGVLGPDHGKADVYIDGTLDQTVDLYNAERYIDTLLYTKRDLSAGSHTIKIVARSDRNASSVGSYVEVDRFNVSQGTPVVTRDDTHPSWNYAGTWLTSVSGVDYYKHTGHYTTTAGSYAEASFTGTSVEWVGKLDADHGKADVYIDGTLDRTVDLYSPNRHTGITVYSKQDLPSGNHTIKIVARSDKNVIATNYYVEVDALIYQ
;
A
#
# COMPACT_ATOMS: atom_id res chain seq x y z
N MET A 1 6.36 11.92 -33.43
CA MET A 1 5.98 10.85 -32.48
C MET A 1 7.20 10.48 -31.65
N SER A 2 7.01 10.08 -30.40
CA SER A 2 8.09 9.58 -29.55
C SER A 2 8.75 8.36 -30.20
N THR A 3 10.06 8.20 -30.06
CA THR A 3 10.81 7.01 -30.51
C THR A 3 11.13 6.06 -29.36
N ARG A 4 10.54 6.29 -28.17
CA ARG A 4 10.79 5.47 -26.98
C ARG A 4 10.05 4.14 -27.07
N ASP A 5 10.72 3.09 -26.57
CA ASP A 5 10.12 1.80 -26.28
C ASP A 5 9.75 1.78 -24.78
N LEU A 6 8.55 2.27 -24.46
CA LEU A 6 8.11 2.42 -23.07
C LEU A 6 8.05 1.08 -22.31
N PRO A 7 7.57 -0.03 -22.89
CA PRO A 7 7.66 -1.35 -22.23
C PRO A 7 9.10 -1.69 -21.81
N MET A 8 10.09 -1.40 -22.66
CA MET A 8 11.49 -1.66 -22.31
C MET A 8 12.03 -0.72 -21.25
N ASP A 9 11.71 0.57 -21.33
CA ASP A 9 12.09 1.53 -20.30
C ASP A 9 11.53 1.13 -18.91
N LEU A 10 10.31 0.59 -18.87
CA LEU A 10 9.70 0.06 -17.64
C LEU A 10 10.41 -1.19 -17.14
N TYR A 11 10.73 -2.15 -18.02
CA TYR A 11 11.49 -3.33 -17.61
C TYR A 11 12.85 -2.95 -17.00
N ASP A 12 13.61 -2.07 -17.66
CA ASP A 12 14.93 -1.67 -17.20
C ASP A 12 14.86 -0.96 -15.83
N ALA A 13 13.78 -0.24 -15.55
CA ALA A 13 13.53 0.37 -14.24
C ALA A 13 13.12 -0.65 -13.16
N LEU A 14 12.37 -1.70 -13.52
CA LEU A 14 11.81 -2.69 -12.59
C LEU A 14 12.79 -3.85 -12.27
N ALA A 15 13.58 -4.27 -13.26
CA ALA A 15 14.43 -5.45 -13.17
C ALA A 15 15.45 -5.41 -12.03
N PRO A 16 16.11 -4.28 -11.70
CA PRO A 16 17.03 -4.19 -10.55
C PRO A 16 16.36 -4.50 -9.21
N TYR A 17 15.05 -4.34 -9.11
CA TYR A 17 14.26 -4.63 -7.91
C TYR A 17 13.64 -6.03 -7.92
N GLY A 18 13.93 -6.85 -8.94
CA GLY A 18 13.34 -8.17 -9.10
C GLY A 18 11.85 -8.17 -9.46
N ILE A 19 11.27 -7.00 -9.79
CA ILE A 19 9.86 -6.87 -10.13
C ILE A 19 9.65 -7.35 -11.57
N LYS A 20 8.69 -8.25 -11.78
CA LYS A 20 8.34 -8.80 -13.09
C LYS A 20 7.39 -7.85 -13.83
N LEU A 21 7.65 -7.63 -15.12
CA LEU A 21 6.77 -6.87 -15.99
C LEU A 21 5.71 -7.77 -16.62
N MET A 22 4.44 -7.39 -16.50
CA MET A 22 3.33 -7.96 -17.26
C MET A 22 2.71 -6.86 -18.12
N LEU A 23 2.17 -7.22 -19.29
CA LEU A 23 1.56 -6.27 -20.22
C LEU A 23 0.05 -6.50 -20.32
N TYR A 24 -0.70 -5.41 -20.21
CA TYR A 24 -2.12 -5.35 -20.54
C TYR A 24 -2.27 -5.07 -22.05
N LEU A 25 -3.19 -5.77 -22.73
CA LEU A 25 -3.54 -5.47 -24.11
C LEU A 25 -5.01 -5.79 -24.39
N PRO A 26 -5.76 -4.96 -25.13
CA PRO A 26 -7.05 -5.36 -25.67
C PRO A 26 -6.94 -6.55 -26.65
N ALA A 27 -7.91 -7.46 -26.62
CA ALA A 27 -8.07 -8.57 -27.57
C ALA A 27 -8.70 -8.13 -28.91
N ARG A 28 -9.00 -6.84 -29.04
CA ARG A 28 -9.58 -6.16 -30.20
C ARG A 28 -8.75 -4.93 -30.55
N THR A 29 -9.00 -4.32 -31.70
CA THR A 29 -8.29 -3.09 -32.06
C THR A 29 -8.61 -1.94 -31.11
N PRO A 30 -7.71 -0.94 -30.97
CA PRO A 30 -8.02 0.30 -30.26
C PRO A 30 -9.31 0.93 -30.83
N SER A 31 -10.41 0.88 -30.07
CA SER A 31 -11.75 1.25 -30.56
C SER A 31 -11.89 2.74 -30.89
N ASP A 32 -11.05 3.57 -30.28
CA ASP A 32 -11.03 5.03 -30.46
C ASP A 32 -10.17 5.46 -31.66
N ASP A 33 -9.52 4.51 -32.35
CA ASP A 33 -8.75 4.74 -33.57
C ASP A 33 -9.38 3.97 -34.76
N PRO A 34 -10.38 4.56 -35.44
CA PRO A 34 -11.10 3.86 -36.51
C PRO A 34 -10.20 3.54 -37.72
N ASP A 35 -9.16 4.34 -37.97
CA ASP A 35 -8.23 4.08 -39.09
C ASP A 35 -7.47 2.77 -38.87
N VAL A 36 -7.01 2.53 -37.63
CA VAL A 36 -6.36 1.28 -37.25
C VAL A 36 -7.35 0.11 -37.30
N GLY A 37 -8.58 0.30 -36.82
CA GLY A 37 -9.66 -0.67 -36.92
C GLY A 37 -9.91 -1.13 -38.36
N ASP A 38 -10.04 -0.18 -39.30
CA ASP A 38 -10.30 -0.46 -40.71
C ASP A 38 -9.12 -1.19 -41.39
N ILE A 39 -7.88 -0.81 -41.10
CA ILE A 39 -6.67 -1.46 -41.66
C ILE A 39 -6.55 -2.91 -41.17
N LEU A 40 -6.82 -3.13 -39.89
CA LEU A 40 -6.75 -4.45 -39.29
C LEU A 40 -7.98 -5.30 -39.64
N GLY A 41 -9.10 -4.69 -40.02
CA GLY A 41 -10.34 -5.38 -40.39
C GLY A 41 -11.25 -5.68 -39.19
N ASP A 42 -11.24 -4.78 -38.20
CA ASP A 42 -12.03 -4.80 -36.97
C ASP A 42 -12.69 -3.42 -36.73
N PRO A 43 -13.64 -3.01 -37.59
CA PRO A 43 -14.21 -1.67 -37.54
C PRO A 43 -15.05 -1.44 -36.28
N ALA A 44 -14.98 -0.23 -35.70
CA ALA A 44 -15.84 0.13 -34.58
C ALA A 44 -17.33 0.18 -35.00
N PRO A 45 -18.28 -0.16 -34.10
CA PRO A 45 -18.10 -0.60 -32.72
C PRO A 45 -17.69 -2.08 -32.60
N ILE A 46 -16.55 -2.32 -31.94
CA ILE A 46 -15.89 -3.64 -31.84
C ILE A 46 -16.71 -4.70 -31.09
N TYR A 47 -17.70 -4.29 -30.29
CA TYR A 47 -18.56 -5.18 -29.50
C TYR A 47 -19.89 -5.53 -30.18
N ASP A 48 -20.12 -5.06 -31.42
CA ASP A 48 -21.33 -5.36 -32.17
C ASP A 48 -21.15 -6.57 -33.11
N HIS A 49 -19.94 -7.12 -33.18
CA HIS A 49 -19.59 -8.19 -34.11
C HIS A 49 -18.39 -9.03 -33.64
N LEU A 50 -18.30 -10.27 -34.15
CA LEU A 50 -17.20 -11.19 -33.86
C LEU A 50 -15.95 -10.82 -34.65
N ALA A 51 -14.78 -10.94 -34.01
CA ALA A 51 -13.48 -10.79 -34.65
C ALA A 51 -13.33 -11.78 -35.81
N THR A 52 -13.02 -11.28 -37.00
CA THR A 52 -12.84 -12.12 -38.20
C THR A 52 -11.53 -12.89 -38.14
N GLN A 53 -11.43 -14.03 -38.82
CA GLN A 53 -10.16 -14.78 -38.89
C GLN A 53 -9.02 -13.95 -39.52
N ASP A 54 -9.33 -13.09 -40.48
CA ASP A 54 -8.36 -12.19 -41.10
C ASP A 54 -7.84 -11.14 -40.12
N PHE A 55 -8.71 -10.59 -39.25
CA PHE A 55 -8.29 -9.71 -38.18
C PHE A 55 -7.44 -10.46 -37.15
N GLN A 56 -7.92 -11.61 -36.67
CA GLN A 56 -7.21 -12.43 -35.68
C GLN A 56 -5.81 -12.79 -36.16
N ALA A 57 -5.64 -13.15 -37.44
CA ALA A 57 -4.33 -13.43 -38.03
C ALA A 57 -3.35 -12.24 -37.92
N LYS A 58 -3.83 -11.03 -38.23
CA LYS A 58 -3.02 -9.80 -38.13
C LYS A 58 -2.72 -9.46 -36.67
N TRP A 59 -3.70 -9.57 -35.78
CA TRP A 59 -3.54 -9.26 -34.36
C TRP A 59 -2.55 -10.22 -33.69
N GLU A 60 -2.70 -11.54 -33.91
CA GLU A 60 -1.76 -12.55 -33.44
C GLU A 60 -0.33 -12.28 -33.97
N SER A 61 -0.18 -11.86 -35.23
CA SER A 61 1.14 -11.50 -35.78
C SER A 61 1.77 -10.29 -35.07
N ILE A 62 0.97 -9.30 -34.65
CA ILE A 62 1.44 -8.12 -33.90
C ILE A 62 1.86 -8.56 -32.49
N ILE A 63 1.01 -9.34 -31.82
CA ILE A 63 1.29 -9.86 -30.48
C ILE A 63 2.54 -10.74 -30.47
N GLN A 64 2.70 -11.61 -31.48
CA GLN A 64 3.89 -12.43 -31.61
C GLN A 64 5.16 -11.59 -31.79
N GLU A 65 5.09 -10.53 -32.60
CA GLU A 65 6.23 -9.62 -32.77
C GLU A 65 6.64 -8.97 -31.44
N TRP A 66 5.67 -8.51 -30.64
CA TRP A 66 5.94 -7.98 -29.30
C TRP A 66 6.49 -9.05 -28.34
N SER A 67 5.94 -10.27 -28.40
CA SER A 67 6.45 -11.41 -27.63
C SER A 67 7.92 -11.70 -27.97
N ASP A 68 8.27 -11.74 -29.25
CA ASP A 68 9.63 -11.98 -29.74
C ASP A 68 10.58 -10.85 -29.35
N ARG A 69 10.13 -9.61 -29.51
CA ARG A 69 10.94 -8.42 -29.19
C ARG A 69 11.31 -8.35 -27.71
N TYR A 70 10.35 -8.57 -26.83
CA TYR A 70 10.57 -8.45 -25.39
C TYR A 70 11.11 -9.73 -24.77
N GLY A 71 10.78 -10.90 -25.32
CA GLY A 71 11.25 -12.20 -24.88
C GLY A 71 11.02 -12.41 -23.38
N SER A 72 12.04 -12.94 -22.68
CA SER A 72 11.97 -13.23 -21.25
C SER A 72 11.82 -12.01 -20.33
N LYS A 73 11.81 -10.78 -20.88
CA LYS A 73 11.64 -9.54 -20.12
C LYS A 73 10.18 -9.27 -19.76
N VAL A 74 9.25 -9.80 -20.55
CA VAL A 74 7.81 -9.79 -20.23
C VAL A 74 7.44 -11.15 -19.65
N ALA A 75 6.98 -11.15 -18.40
CA ALA A 75 6.64 -12.36 -17.65
C ALA A 75 5.21 -12.84 -17.93
N GLY A 76 4.34 -12.01 -18.50
CA GLY A 76 2.99 -12.41 -18.86
C GLY A 76 2.12 -11.32 -19.46
N TRP A 77 0.92 -11.72 -19.84
CA TRP A 77 -0.04 -10.93 -20.63
C TRP A 77 -1.44 -11.03 -20.05
N TRP A 78 -2.11 -9.88 -19.94
CA TRP A 78 -3.51 -9.78 -19.53
C TRP A 78 -4.31 -9.21 -20.70
N PHE A 79 -5.19 -10.01 -21.30
CA PHE A 79 -5.97 -9.60 -22.48
C PHE A 79 -7.38 -9.16 -22.12
N ASP A 80 -7.74 -7.90 -22.38
CA ASP A 80 -9.10 -7.36 -22.19
C ASP A 80 -10.01 -7.67 -23.39
N GLY A 81 -11.33 -7.64 -23.22
CA GLY A 81 -12.27 -7.60 -24.34
C GLY A 81 -12.58 -8.95 -24.96
N THR A 82 -12.50 -10.04 -24.18
CA THR A 82 -12.97 -11.38 -24.56
C THR A 82 -14.30 -11.74 -23.89
N TYR A 83 -15.18 -10.75 -23.72
CA TYR A 83 -16.40 -10.86 -22.92
C TYR A 83 -17.39 -11.91 -23.41
N ASN A 84 -17.95 -12.68 -22.48
CA ASN A 84 -18.96 -13.71 -22.76
C ASN A 84 -20.37 -13.37 -22.26
N ASN A 85 -20.54 -12.17 -21.72
CA ASN A 85 -21.77 -11.67 -21.12
C ASN A 85 -22.55 -10.68 -22.01
N GLY A 86 -22.13 -10.49 -23.28
CA GLY A 86 -22.69 -9.49 -24.19
C GLY A 86 -24.21 -9.56 -24.36
N ALA A 87 -24.80 -10.76 -24.22
CA ALA A 87 -26.25 -10.96 -24.29
C ALA A 87 -27.04 -10.13 -23.25
N GLN A 88 -26.44 -9.85 -22.08
CA GLN A 88 -27.04 -9.00 -21.04
C GLN A 88 -27.22 -7.54 -21.50
N TYR A 89 -26.45 -7.12 -22.49
CA TYR A 89 -26.43 -5.77 -23.06
C TYR A 89 -27.01 -5.71 -24.48
N GLY A 90 -27.65 -6.80 -24.96
CA GLY A 90 -28.16 -6.89 -26.33
C GLY A 90 -27.05 -6.95 -27.39
N LYS A 91 -25.86 -7.44 -27.02
CA LYS A 91 -24.68 -7.61 -27.88
C LYS A 91 -24.33 -9.10 -28.04
N PRO A 92 -23.56 -9.48 -29.08
CA PRO A 92 -23.06 -10.85 -29.19
C PRO A 92 -22.09 -11.20 -28.04
N ASP A 93 -22.00 -12.48 -27.73
CA ASP A 93 -20.89 -13.06 -26.96
C ASP A 93 -19.64 -13.04 -27.85
N ILE A 94 -18.76 -12.05 -27.62
CA ILE A 94 -17.59 -11.81 -28.45
C ILE A 94 -16.49 -12.86 -28.25
N SER A 95 -16.52 -13.62 -27.14
CA SER A 95 -15.59 -14.73 -26.89
C SER A 95 -15.72 -15.83 -27.94
N GLN A 96 -16.89 -15.98 -28.58
CA GLN A 96 -17.17 -16.98 -29.62
C GLN A 96 -16.26 -16.85 -30.85
N ALA A 97 -15.64 -15.68 -31.05
CA ALA A 97 -14.64 -15.50 -32.09
C ALA A 97 -13.41 -16.42 -31.90
N TYR A 98 -13.16 -16.90 -30.67
CA TYR A 98 -11.94 -17.61 -30.28
C TYR A 98 -12.19 -19.02 -29.72
N THR A 99 -13.44 -19.45 -29.53
CA THR A 99 -13.77 -20.74 -28.89
C THR A 99 -13.81 -21.93 -29.86
N ASP A 100 -13.85 -21.71 -31.17
CA ASP A 100 -13.85 -22.79 -32.17
C ASP A 100 -12.41 -23.21 -32.52
N TYR A 101 -11.91 -24.23 -31.81
CA TYR A 101 -10.56 -24.77 -32.01
C TYR A 101 -10.34 -25.49 -33.35
N THR A 102 -11.37 -25.59 -34.21
CA THR A 102 -11.19 -26.05 -35.59
C THR A 102 -10.77 -24.93 -36.54
N LYS A 103 -10.89 -23.67 -36.11
CA LYS A 103 -10.47 -22.49 -36.86
C LYS A 103 -8.97 -22.27 -36.77
N ALA A 104 -8.42 -21.60 -37.78
CA ALA A 104 -6.99 -21.30 -37.88
C ALA A 104 -6.51 -20.37 -36.76
N HIS A 105 -7.39 -19.46 -36.32
CA HIS A 105 -7.15 -18.54 -35.21
C HIS A 105 -8.22 -18.74 -34.14
N ASN A 106 -7.78 -18.95 -32.90
CA ASN A 106 -8.60 -19.27 -31.73
C ASN A 106 -7.78 -19.02 -30.43
N PHE A 107 -8.35 -19.31 -29.26
CA PHE A 107 -7.64 -19.09 -27.98
C PHE A 107 -6.29 -19.82 -27.86
N GLN A 108 -6.12 -20.99 -28.48
CA GLN A 108 -4.85 -21.73 -28.47
C GLN A 108 -3.78 -20.99 -29.25
N THR A 109 -4.08 -20.52 -30.47
CA THR A 109 -3.11 -19.82 -31.32
C THR A 109 -2.81 -18.43 -30.79
N PHE A 110 -3.81 -17.76 -30.20
CA PHE A 110 -3.62 -16.48 -29.53
C PHE A 110 -2.67 -16.64 -28.33
N ALA A 111 -2.91 -17.61 -27.45
CA ALA A 111 -1.99 -17.89 -26.34
C ALA A 111 -0.58 -18.26 -26.84
N ALA A 112 -0.49 -19.02 -27.94
CA ALA A 112 0.80 -19.38 -28.54
C ALA A 112 1.56 -18.17 -29.07
N ALA A 113 0.88 -17.22 -29.73
CA ALA A 113 1.47 -15.96 -30.20
C ALA A 113 2.03 -15.14 -29.03
N ALA A 114 1.26 -14.98 -27.94
CA ALA A 114 1.69 -14.26 -26.74
C ALA A 114 2.91 -14.88 -26.05
N LYS A 115 3.06 -16.21 -26.10
CA LYS A 115 4.16 -16.96 -25.49
C LYS A 115 5.31 -17.27 -26.45
N HIS A 116 5.28 -16.81 -27.70
CA HIS A 116 6.25 -17.22 -28.72
C HIS A 116 7.70 -16.84 -28.36
N GLY A 117 7.94 -15.60 -27.95
CA GLY A 117 9.28 -15.14 -27.53
C GLY A 117 9.65 -15.52 -26.09
N ASN A 118 8.67 -15.95 -25.29
CA ASN A 118 8.88 -16.45 -23.93
C ASN A 118 7.88 -17.55 -23.58
N ALA A 119 8.31 -18.81 -23.74
CA ALA A 119 7.49 -19.98 -23.44
C ALA A 119 7.07 -20.08 -21.95
N ASN A 120 7.74 -19.36 -21.05
CA ASN A 120 7.39 -19.29 -19.62
C ASN A 120 6.46 -18.12 -19.29
N ALA A 121 6.08 -17.28 -20.27
CA ALA A 121 5.12 -16.21 -20.03
C ALA A 121 3.75 -16.80 -19.67
N ILE A 122 3.07 -16.18 -18.71
CA ILE A 122 1.69 -16.52 -18.35
C ILE A 122 0.69 -15.66 -19.12
N VAL A 123 -0.48 -16.18 -19.44
CA VAL A 123 -1.53 -15.47 -20.18
C VAL A 123 -2.90 -15.64 -19.53
N ALA A 124 -3.69 -14.57 -19.56
CA ALA A 124 -5.11 -14.62 -19.24
C ALA A 124 -5.94 -13.82 -20.24
N PHE A 125 -7.20 -14.23 -20.40
CA PHE A 125 -8.19 -13.61 -21.29
C PHE A 125 -9.41 -13.24 -20.46
N ASP A 126 -9.80 -11.97 -20.50
CA ASP A 126 -10.78 -11.42 -19.59
C ASP A 126 -12.23 -11.64 -20.05
N PRO A 127 -13.10 -12.29 -19.24
CA PRO A 127 -14.54 -12.41 -19.51
C PRO A 127 -15.35 -11.15 -19.23
N GLY A 128 -14.75 -10.10 -18.70
CA GLY A 128 -15.41 -9.03 -17.96
C GLY A 128 -15.51 -9.40 -16.48
N LEU A 129 -16.46 -8.76 -15.76
CA LEU A 129 -16.74 -8.92 -14.33
C LEU A 129 -17.18 -10.35 -13.91
N ALA A 130 -16.29 -11.31 -14.06
CA ALA A 130 -16.45 -12.71 -13.72
C ALA A 130 -15.15 -13.22 -13.09
N VAL A 131 -15.25 -13.76 -11.88
CA VAL A 131 -14.08 -14.18 -11.08
C VAL A 131 -14.03 -15.68 -10.85
N ASP A 132 -14.94 -16.42 -11.50
CA ASP A 132 -15.23 -17.77 -11.07
C ASP A 132 -14.33 -18.80 -11.76
N LEU A 133 -14.07 -18.61 -13.06
CA LEU A 133 -13.32 -19.55 -13.89
C LEU A 133 -12.52 -18.82 -14.97
N PRO A 134 -11.42 -19.42 -15.45
CA PRO A 134 -10.69 -18.87 -16.59
C PRO A 134 -11.56 -18.95 -17.85
N MET A 135 -11.40 -17.96 -18.75
CA MET A 135 -12.11 -17.89 -20.04
C MET A 135 -11.87 -19.14 -20.90
N THR A 136 -10.68 -19.73 -20.83
CA THR A 136 -10.26 -20.87 -21.65
C THR A 136 -9.25 -21.73 -20.90
N THR A 137 -9.16 -23.01 -21.27
CA THR A 137 -8.10 -23.93 -20.81
C THR A 137 -6.70 -23.54 -21.29
N HIS A 138 -6.59 -22.55 -22.18
CA HIS A 138 -5.32 -21.98 -22.64
C HIS A 138 -4.86 -20.75 -21.84
N ALA A 139 -5.64 -20.33 -20.83
CA ALA A 139 -5.22 -19.34 -19.85
C ALA A 139 -4.48 -20.02 -18.69
N ASP A 140 -3.44 -19.37 -18.16
CA ASP A 140 -2.67 -19.86 -17.01
C ASP A 140 -3.20 -19.32 -15.68
N TYR A 141 -4.00 -18.26 -15.72
CA TYR A 141 -4.63 -17.66 -14.55
C TYR A 141 -5.98 -17.02 -14.86
N ILE A 142 -6.79 -16.82 -13.82
CA ILE A 142 -8.07 -16.08 -13.87
C ILE A 142 -7.75 -14.59 -13.79
N THR A 143 -8.32 -13.77 -14.68
CA THR A 143 -8.10 -12.31 -14.72
C THR A 143 -8.64 -11.61 -13.47
N GLY A 144 -9.82 -12.06 -13.02
CA GLY A 144 -10.50 -11.63 -11.81
C GLY A 144 -10.82 -10.15 -11.80
N GLU A 145 -11.25 -9.60 -12.94
CA GLU A 145 -11.70 -8.22 -13.01
C GLU A 145 -12.85 -8.00 -12.01
N GLN A 146 -12.65 -7.06 -11.08
CA GLN A 146 -13.66 -6.68 -10.10
C GLN A 146 -13.76 -5.16 -9.99
N ASN A 147 -15.01 -4.69 -9.98
CA ASN A 147 -15.31 -3.33 -9.59
C ASN A 147 -15.34 -3.18 -8.06
N GLN A 148 -15.48 -4.25 -7.28
CA GLN A 148 -15.59 -4.16 -5.82
C GLN A 148 -14.86 -5.32 -5.15
N LEU A 149 -13.87 -5.01 -4.30
CA LEU A 149 -13.10 -5.98 -3.51
C LEU A 149 -13.88 -6.46 -2.28
N SER A 150 -15.02 -7.12 -2.48
CA SER A 150 -15.89 -7.56 -1.38
C SER A 150 -15.91 -9.08 -1.17
N ILE A 151 -15.63 -9.86 -2.21
CA ILE A 151 -15.68 -11.32 -2.20
C ILE A 151 -14.49 -11.88 -2.97
N LEU A 152 -13.75 -12.78 -2.32
CA LEU A 152 -12.62 -13.48 -2.93
C LEU A 152 -13.13 -14.49 -3.97
N PRO A 153 -12.48 -14.65 -5.14
CA PRO A 153 -12.78 -15.66 -6.15
C PRO A 153 -12.92 -17.07 -5.58
N SER A 154 -12.10 -17.42 -4.59
CA SER A 154 -12.14 -18.73 -3.93
C SER A 154 -13.40 -18.94 -3.07
N GLN A 155 -13.96 -17.86 -2.50
CA GLN A 155 -15.21 -17.91 -1.74
C GLN A 155 -16.41 -18.07 -2.68
N ALA A 156 -16.40 -17.37 -3.83
CA ALA A 156 -17.42 -17.52 -4.87
C ALA A 156 -17.50 -18.96 -5.41
N ASN A 157 -16.36 -19.66 -5.46
CA ASN A 157 -16.25 -21.03 -5.98
C ASN A 157 -16.38 -22.16 -4.94
N ALA A 158 -16.74 -21.84 -3.69
CA ALA A 158 -16.76 -22.83 -2.59
C ALA A 158 -15.45 -23.62 -2.43
N ALA A 159 -14.30 -23.03 -2.82
CA ALA A 159 -12.95 -23.56 -2.66
C ALA A 159 -12.12 -22.68 -1.71
N PRO A 160 -12.62 -22.41 -0.49
CA PRO A 160 -11.99 -21.47 0.42
C PRO A 160 -10.59 -22.00 0.82
N TYR A 161 -9.62 -21.09 0.87
CA TYR A 161 -8.26 -21.35 1.36
C TYR A 161 -7.30 -22.08 0.42
N THR A 162 -7.51 -22.02 -0.91
CA THR A 162 -6.60 -22.67 -1.86
C THR A 162 -6.08 -21.72 -2.94
N ARG A 163 -4.86 -22.01 -3.40
CA ARG A 163 -4.18 -21.32 -4.51
C ARG A 163 -4.87 -21.54 -5.87
N TRP A 164 -5.55 -22.68 -6.00
CA TRP A 164 -5.97 -23.22 -7.28
C TRP A 164 -7.49 -23.30 -7.35
N ILE A 165 -8.09 -22.61 -8.33
CA ILE A 165 -9.50 -22.78 -8.68
C ILE A 165 -9.54 -23.56 -9.99
N GLY A 166 -10.09 -24.77 -9.96
CA GLY A 166 -10.09 -25.64 -11.14
C GLY A 166 -8.70 -26.01 -11.66
N GLY A 167 -7.66 -25.97 -10.81
CA GLY A 167 -6.27 -26.24 -11.20
C GLY A 167 -5.50 -25.07 -11.82
N ILE A 168 -6.12 -23.88 -11.86
CA ILE A 168 -5.54 -22.65 -12.43
C ILE A 168 -5.35 -21.61 -11.32
N GLN A 169 -4.29 -20.79 -11.44
CA GLN A 169 -3.98 -19.74 -10.47
C GLN A 169 -5.09 -18.69 -10.55
N TRP A 170 -5.70 -18.33 -9.44
CA TRP A 170 -6.60 -17.19 -9.45
C TRP A 170 -5.84 -15.90 -9.16
N SER A 171 -6.21 -14.83 -9.87
CA SER A 171 -5.82 -13.46 -9.60
C SER A 171 -7.10 -12.63 -9.52
N GLU A 172 -6.99 -11.47 -8.88
CA GLU A 172 -7.94 -10.38 -8.93
C GLU A 172 -7.27 -9.17 -9.56
N THR A 173 -8.06 -8.33 -10.22
CA THR A 173 -7.62 -7.07 -10.81
C THR A 173 -8.66 -6.01 -10.49
N ALA A 174 -8.25 -4.95 -9.78
CA ALA A 174 -9.15 -3.88 -9.34
C ALA A 174 -8.45 -2.51 -9.38
N TYR A 175 -9.23 -1.45 -9.49
CA TYR A 175 -8.72 -0.09 -9.44
C TYR A 175 -8.62 0.45 -8.01
N GLN A 176 -7.62 1.30 -7.78
CA GLN A 176 -7.41 1.98 -6.49
C GLN A 176 -8.27 3.24 -6.31
N GLY A 177 -8.52 3.93 -7.43
CA GLY A 177 -9.35 5.12 -7.50
C GLY A 177 -10.85 4.83 -7.40
N ASN A 178 -11.66 5.80 -7.80
CA ASN A 178 -13.10 5.59 -7.95
C ASN A 178 -13.46 4.76 -9.20
N ASP A 179 -12.53 4.69 -10.17
CA ASP A 179 -12.60 3.92 -11.40
C ASP A 179 -11.16 3.61 -11.90
N TRP A 180 -11.05 2.86 -13.00
CA TRP A 180 -9.80 2.59 -13.69
C TRP A 180 -9.08 3.88 -14.09
N ASN A 181 -7.80 3.98 -13.72
CA ASN A 181 -6.98 5.16 -13.96
C ASN A 181 -7.65 6.47 -13.51
N SER A 182 -8.35 6.46 -12.37
CA SER A 182 -8.98 7.66 -11.80
C SER A 182 -8.38 8.04 -10.45
N PHE A 183 -8.55 9.32 -10.08
CA PHE A 183 -8.27 9.79 -8.72
C PHE A 183 -9.19 9.14 -7.67
N GLY A 184 -8.85 9.34 -6.40
CA GLY A 184 -9.60 8.85 -5.23
C GLY A 184 -8.90 7.68 -4.52
N LEU A 185 -9.42 7.32 -3.35
CA LEU A 185 -9.07 6.11 -2.62
C LEU A 185 -10.36 5.40 -2.30
N LYS A 186 -10.74 4.40 -3.10
CA LYS A 186 -12.01 3.70 -2.92
C LYS A 186 -12.09 2.91 -1.63
N TYR A 187 -10.94 2.47 -1.13
CA TYR A 187 -10.83 1.69 0.08
C TYR A 187 -9.84 2.34 1.02
N THR A 188 -10.09 2.15 2.31
CA THR A 188 -9.14 2.56 3.35
C THR A 188 -7.87 1.69 3.27
N THR A 189 -6.73 2.27 3.66
CA THR A 189 -5.47 1.50 3.73
C THR A 189 -5.62 0.24 4.58
N PRO A 190 -6.22 0.29 5.79
CA PRO A 190 -6.43 -0.91 6.58
C PRO A 190 -7.28 -1.94 5.81
N TYR A 191 -8.36 -1.51 5.15
CA TYR A 191 -9.25 -2.44 4.44
C TYR A 191 -8.49 -3.22 3.37
N ILE A 192 -7.67 -2.54 2.58
CA ILE A 192 -6.84 -3.20 1.58
C ILE A 192 -5.80 -4.11 2.23
N VAL A 193 -5.20 -3.73 3.37
CA VAL A 193 -4.28 -4.62 4.11
C VAL A 193 -5.00 -5.91 4.52
N ASP A 194 -6.19 -5.83 5.11
CA ASP A 194 -6.99 -7.01 5.50
C ASP A 194 -7.42 -7.84 4.28
N TYR A 195 -7.90 -7.19 3.22
CA TYR A 195 -8.33 -7.87 2.01
C TYR A 195 -7.17 -8.59 1.33
N LEU A 196 -6.06 -7.88 1.09
CA LEU A 196 -4.87 -8.42 0.46
C LEU A 196 -4.24 -9.53 1.32
N SER A 197 -4.34 -9.42 2.65
CA SER A 197 -3.96 -10.50 3.56
C SER A 197 -4.78 -11.77 3.35
N LYS A 198 -6.08 -11.65 3.09
CA LYS A 198 -6.95 -12.81 2.77
C LYS A 198 -6.64 -13.39 1.39
N VAL A 199 -6.21 -12.56 0.44
CA VAL A 199 -5.75 -12.99 -0.89
C VAL A 199 -4.44 -13.78 -0.77
N THR A 200 -3.42 -13.21 -0.12
CA THR A 200 -2.08 -13.81 0.01
C THR A 200 -2.08 -15.08 0.86
N ASN A 201 -2.94 -15.18 1.87
CA ASN A 201 -3.13 -16.40 2.67
C ASN A 201 -3.55 -17.62 1.87
N GLN A 202 -4.18 -17.39 0.73
CA GLN A 202 -4.62 -18.44 -0.17
C GLN A 202 -3.62 -18.62 -1.31
N ASN A 203 -2.49 -17.91 -1.28
CA ASN A 203 -1.57 -17.74 -2.41
C ASN A 203 -2.28 -17.21 -3.67
N GLY A 204 -3.34 -16.41 -3.49
CA GLY A 204 -3.96 -15.64 -4.56
C GLY A 204 -3.10 -14.43 -4.92
N VAL A 205 -3.52 -13.72 -5.97
CA VAL A 205 -2.86 -12.50 -6.46
C VAL A 205 -3.89 -11.38 -6.57
N LEU A 206 -3.52 -10.16 -6.20
CA LEU A 206 -4.29 -8.95 -6.50
C LEU A 206 -3.40 -7.97 -7.27
N SER A 207 -3.88 -7.54 -8.43
CA SER A 207 -3.32 -6.43 -9.19
C SER A 207 -4.14 -5.17 -8.91
N PHE A 208 -3.50 -4.13 -8.39
CA PHE A 208 -4.17 -2.89 -7.99
C PHE A 208 -3.74 -1.75 -8.93
N GLY A 209 -4.69 -1.15 -9.65
CA GLY A 209 -4.46 -0.14 -10.67
C GLY A 209 -4.58 1.29 -10.14
N PRO A 210 -3.47 2.02 -9.91
CA PRO A 210 -3.51 3.43 -9.56
C PRO A 210 -3.75 4.32 -10.79
N HIS A 211 -4.13 5.57 -10.56
CA HIS A 211 -4.08 6.62 -11.56
C HIS A 211 -2.63 7.02 -11.86
N VAL A 212 -2.28 6.96 -13.14
CA VAL A 212 -1.03 7.42 -13.69
C VAL A 212 -1.32 8.59 -14.61
N ASP A 213 -0.73 9.74 -14.32
CA ASP A 213 -0.93 10.93 -15.13
C ASP A 213 -0.19 10.84 -16.48
N LYS A 214 -0.46 11.80 -17.38
CA LYS A 214 0.18 11.90 -18.70
C LYS A 214 1.70 12.05 -18.68
N THR A 215 2.29 12.35 -17.51
CA THR A 215 3.74 12.47 -17.32
C THR A 215 4.37 11.18 -16.77
N GLY A 216 3.54 10.17 -16.47
CA GLY A 216 3.97 8.88 -15.94
C GLY A 216 4.06 8.84 -14.41
N ASN A 217 3.54 9.85 -13.71
CA ASN A 217 3.53 9.85 -12.24
C ASN A 217 2.31 9.15 -11.69
N ILE A 218 2.53 8.26 -10.72
CA ILE A 218 1.46 7.71 -9.90
C ILE A 218 0.90 8.83 -9.02
N ASN A 219 -0.42 8.92 -8.90
CA ASN A 219 -1.08 9.86 -8.00
C ASN A 219 -0.52 9.76 -6.57
N ALA A 220 -0.06 10.88 -5.99
CA ALA A 220 0.67 10.88 -4.73
C ALA A 220 -0.10 10.26 -3.53
N PRO A 221 -1.38 10.61 -3.29
CA PRO A 221 -2.19 9.92 -2.28
C PRO A 221 -2.28 8.39 -2.47
N GLN A 222 -2.48 7.95 -3.72
CA GLN A 222 -2.55 6.52 -4.04
C GLN A 222 -1.20 5.81 -3.84
N LEU A 223 -0.10 6.45 -4.23
CA LEU A 223 1.25 5.94 -3.96
C LEU A 223 1.52 5.83 -2.45
N ALA A 224 1.13 6.84 -1.66
CA ALA A 224 1.25 6.80 -0.21
C ALA A 224 0.46 5.64 0.41
N GLN A 225 -0.76 5.39 -0.08
CA GLN A 225 -1.54 4.23 0.33
C GLN A 225 -0.87 2.91 -0.07
N LEU A 226 -0.31 2.77 -1.27
CA LEU A 226 0.41 1.56 -1.69
C LEU A 226 1.61 1.26 -0.78
N VAL A 227 2.37 2.29 -0.39
CA VAL A 227 3.46 2.18 0.58
C VAL A 227 2.92 1.74 1.94
N ALA A 228 1.81 2.32 2.40
CA ALA A 228 1.21 1.96 3.68
C ALA A 228 0.61 0.54 3.68
N ILE A 229 0.05 0.06 2.56
CA ILE A 229 -0.41 -1.32 2.39
C ILE A 229 0.77 -2.29 2.52
N LYS A 230 1.87 -2.03 1.80
CA LYS A 230 3.10 -2.83 1.91
C LYS A 230 3.54 -2.92 3.37
N ASN A 231 3.59 -1.79 4.08
CA ASN A 231 4.00 -1.77 5.46
C ASN A 231 3.03 -2.58 6.35
N GLY A 232 1.72 -2.39 6.19
CA GLY A 232 0.72 -3.14 6.96
C GLY A 232 0.80 -4.66 6.78
N LEU A 233 1.09 -5.13 5.55
CA LEU A 233 1.32 -6.56 5.27
C LEU A 233 2.60 -7.10 5.91
N LEU A 234 3.67 -6.29 5.94
CA LEU A 234 4.95 -6.66 6.54
C LEU A 234 4.96 -6.52 8.07
N GLY A 235 3.81 -6.23 8.70
CA GLY A 235 3.77 -5.93 10.13
C GLY A 235 4.64 -4.72 10.47
N LYS A 236 4.57 -3.67 9.65
CA LYS A 236 5.28 -2.39 9.84
C LYS A 236 4.28 -1.23 9.77
N GLY A 237 4.57 -0.13 10.47
CA GLY A 237 3.75 1.07 10.43
C GLY A 237 2.60 1.11 11.46
N PRO A 238 1.67 2.08 11.33
CA PRO A 238 0.62 2.32 12.31
C PRO A 238 -0.30 1.10 12.46
N GLY A 239 -0.67 0.74 13.71
CA GLY A 239 -1.52 -0.42 13.99
C GLY A 239 -0.76 -1.73 14.26
N VAL A 240 0.57 -1.70 14.19
CA VAL A 240 1.42 -2.84 14.52
C VAL A 240 1.94 -2.72 15.95
N GLN A 241 1.70 -3.75 16.75
CA GLN A 241 2.36 -4.00 18.02
C GLN A 241 3.65 -4.75 17.76
N VAL A 242 4.78 -4.19 18.18
CA VAL A 242 6.07 -4.89 18.19
C VAL A 242 6.33 -5.41 19.60
N THR A 243 6.76 -6.66 19.73
CA THR A 243 7.07 -7.27 21.03
C THR A 243 8.42 -7.97 20.95
N ASP A 244 9.30 -7.57 21.86
CA ASP A 244 10.67 -8.02 22.00
C ASP A 244 10.76 -9.47 22.50
N ASP A 245 11.76 -10.23 22.02
CA ASP A 245 11.97 -11.63 22.42
C ASP A 245 12.15 -11.85 23.93
N ALA A 246 12.59 -10.84 24.67
CA ALA A 246 12.75 -10.91 26.12
C ALA A 246 11.48 -10.53 26.90
N ASP A 247 10.41 -10.11 26.22
CA ASP A 247 9.13 -9.80 26.85
C ASP A 247 8.50 -11.06 27.49
N ALA A 248 7.84 -10.87 28.62
CA ALA A 248 7.18 -11.94 29.36
C ALA A 248 6.03 -12.62 28.58
N ALA A 249 5.58 -12.03 27.46
CA ALA A 249 4.64 -12.64 26.53
C ALA A 249 5.21 -13.86 25.78
N PHE A 250 6.54 -14.01 25.72
CA PHE A 250 7.19 -15.18 25.12
C PHE A 250 7.37 -16.30 26.16
N THR A 251 6.99 -17.53 25.79
CA THR A 251 7.20 -18.74 26.60
C THR A 251 8.15 -19.69 25.88
N TYR A 252 9.37 -19.81 26.40
CA TYR A 252 10.41 -20.71 25.88
C TYR A 252 10.37 -22.07 26.58
N THR A 253 10.37 -23.15 25.82
CA THR A 253 10.42 -24.53 26.31
C THR A 253 11.58 -25.29 25.66
N GLY A 254 12.29 -26.10 26.46
CA GLY A 254 13.49 -26.80 26.02
C GLY A 254 14.76 -26.03 26.39
N THR A 255 15.79 -26.12 25.55
CA THR A 255 17.08 -25.48 25.81
C THR A 255 17.23 -24.24 24.95
N TRP A 256 17.21 -23.08 25.59
CA TRP A 256 17.37 -21.77 24.96
C TRP A 256 18.55 -21.02 25.59
N GLY A 257 19.29 -20.31 24.75
CA GLY A 257 20.29 -19.32 25.15
C GLY A 257 19.84 -17.93 24.73
N THR A 258 20.52 -16.91 25.25
CA THR A 258 20.36 -15.53 24.80
C THR A 258 21.55 -15.10 23.94
N SER A 259 21.28 -14.36 22.89
CA SER A 259 22.27 -13.69 22.05
C SER A 259 22.41 -12.25 22.53
N ILE A 260 23.58 -11.90 23.07
CA ILE A 260 23.89 -10.52 23.49
C ILE A 260 25.17 -10.05 22.79
N PRO A 261 25.09 -9.50 21.58
CA PRO A 261 26.18 -8.68 21.09
C PRO A 261 25.65 -7.26 20.92
N SER A 262 25.91 -6.42 21.92
CA SER A 262 25.64 -4.97 21.85
C SER A 262 26.17 -4.40 20.54
N GLY A 263 25.31 -3.71 19.76
CA GLY A 263 25.69 -3.08 18.49
C GLY A 263 25.62 -3.98 17.25
N THR A 264 24.84 -5.07 17.28
CA THR A 264 24.70 -6.00 16.12
C THR A 264 23.36 -5.95 15.39
N GLY A 265 22.46 -5.03 15.75
CA GLY A 265 21.23 -4.78 15.00
C GLY A 265 20.01 -5.59 15.44
N TYR A 266 20.07 -6.33 16.56
CA TYR A 266 18.89 -6.97 17.17
C TYR A 266 17.93 -5.95 17.76
N TYR A 267 16.63 -6.27 17.77
CA TYR A 267 15.62 -5.47 18.46
C TYR A 267 15.90 -5.45 19.97
N SER A 268 15.81 -4.26 20.59
CA SER A 268 16.21 -3.97 21.98
C SER A 268 17.60 -4.46 22.43
N ASN A 269 18.48 -4.87 21.50
CA ASN A 269 19.74 -5.57 21.79
C ASN A 269 19.59 -6.88 22.58
N THR A 270 18.49 -7.60 22.37
CA THR A 270 18.22 -8.93 22.93
C THR A 270 18.12 -9.97 21.80
N GLY A 271 17.78 -11.20 22.13
CA GLY A 271 17.68 -12.28 21.17
C GLY A 271 17.72 -13.61 21.89
N HIS A 272 16.84 -14.54 21.51
CA HIS A 272 16.82 -15.90 22.04
C HIS A 272 17.10 -16.89 20.93
N PHE A 273 17.96 -17.86 21.22
CA PHE A 273 18.32 -18.89 20.25
C PHE A 273 18.24 -20.28 20.84
N THR A 274 18.00 -21.24 19.96
CA THR A 274 18.21 -22.66 20.26
C THR A 274 18.90 -23.34 19.08
N LYS A 275 19.61 -24.41 19.38
CA LYS A 275 20.12 -25.37 18.40
C LYS A 275 19.68 -26.80 18.71
N THR A 276 18.76 -26.95 19.68
CA THR A 276 18.33 -28.25 20.20
C THR A 276 16.99 -28.60 19.57
N PRO A 277 16.93 -29.59 18.68
CA PRO A 277 15.68 -30.00 18.04
C PRO A 277 14.59 -30.30 19.07
N GLY A 278 13.37 -29.86 18.79
CA GLY A 278 12.22 -29.98 19.69
C GLY A 278 12.10 -28.86 20.74
N SER A 279 13.12 -28.02 20.92
CA SER A 279 12.96 -26.77 21.68
C SER A 279 12.04 -25.83 20.90
N TYR A 280 11.19 -25.10 21.60
CA TYR A 280 10.22 -24.21 20.98
C TYR A 280 9.97 -22.95 21.79
N VAL A 281 9.47 -21.92 21.11
CA VAL A 281 8.91 -20.72 21.73
C VAL A 281 7.45 -20.60 21.36
N GLN A 282 6.63 -20.07 22.27
CA GLN A 282 5.25 -19.68 22.01
C GLN A 282 5.05 -18.20 22.32
N TYR A 283 4.23 -17.54 21.51
CA TYR A 283 3.80 -16.17 21.72
C TYR A 283 2.31 -16.07 21.41
N ALA A 284 1.54 -15.59 22.38
CA ALA A 284 0.11 -15.35 22.23
C ALA A 284 -0.12 -13.88 21.87
N PHE A 285 -0.98 -13.64 20.88
CA PHE A 285 -1.26 -12.30 20.40
C PHE A 285 -2.74 -12.10 20.12
N ASN A 286 -3.17 -10.84 20.00
CA ASN A 286 -4.47 -10.47 19.48
C ASN A 286 -4.27 -9.59 18.26
N GLY A 287 -4.69 -10.07 17.09
CA GLY A 287 -4.42 -9.39 15.84
C GLY A 287 -4.80 -10.22 14.62
N THR A 288 -4.64 -9.63 13.45
CA THR A 288 -4.95 -10.27 12.16
C THR A 288 -3.68 -10.74 11.44
N ASN A 289 -2.51 -10.24 11.82
CA ASN A 289 -1.24 -10.66 11.26
C ASN A 289 -0.19 -10.83 12.36
N VAL A 290 0.77 -11.73 12.16
CA VAL A 290 1.99 -11.87 12.96
C VAL A 290 3.19 -12.07 12.07
N VAL A 291 4.28 -11.36 12.34
CA VAL A 291 5.57 -11.51 11.68
C VAL A 291 6.60 -11.87 12.73
N TRP A 292 7.32 -12.97 12.49
CA TRP A 292 8.48 -13.36 13.27
C TRP A 292 9.74 -12.84 12.58
N SER A 293 10.47 -11.97 13.28
CA SER A 293 11.81 -11.54 12.90
C SER A 293 12.87 -12.23 13.75
N GLY A 294 13.99 -12.56 13.13
CA GLY A 294 15.09 -13.29 13.74
C GLY A 294 16.34 -13.17 12.89
N VAL A 295 17.18 -14.21 12.93
CA VAL A 295 18.44 -14.23 12.20
C VAL A 295 18.43 -15.28 11.10
N LYS A 296 18.95 -14.91 9.93
CA LYS A 296 19.41 -15.86 8.93
C LYS A 296 20.93 -15.89 8.92
N GLY A 297 21.53 -17.06 8.75
CA GLY A 297 22.99 -17.18 8.80
C GLY A 297 23.54 -18.51 8.32
N PRO A 298 24.87 -18.60 8.16
CA PRO A 298 25.55 -19.79 7.62
C PRO A 298 25.56 -20.97 8.61
N ASP A 299 25.06 -20.77 9.82
CA ASP A 299 24.96 -21.72 10.93
C ASP A 299 23.49 -21.99 11.36
N HIS A 300 22.53 -21.46 10.62
CA HIS A 300 21.11 -21.56 10.96
C HIS A 300 20.43 -22.79 10.34
N GLY A 301 19.46 -23.33 11.08
CA GLY A 301 18.73 -24.55 10.76
C GLY A 301 17.34 -24.31 10.19
N THR A 302 16.47 -25.31 10.36
CA THR A 302 15.07 -25.25 9.94
C THR A 302 14.16 -25.19 11.17
N ALA A 303 13.04 -24.48 11.08
CA ALA A 303 12.02 -24.45 12.12
C ALA A 303 10.63 -24.77 11.54
N ASP A 304 9.79 -25.45 12.31
CA ASP A 304 8.35 -25.57 12.05
C ASP A 304 7.61 -24.44 12.75
N VAL A 305 6.73 -23.74 12.02
CA VAL A 305 5.88 -22.69 12.55
C VAL A 305 4.44 -23.16 12.57
N TYR A 306 3.82 -23.06 13.73
CA TYR A 306 2.42 -23.40 13.95
C TYR A 306 1.64 -22.14 14.30
N ILE A 307 0.44 -22.03 13.74
CA ILE A 307 -0.56 -21.03 14.13
C ILE A 307 -1.74 -21.78 14.74
N ASP A 308 -2.12 -21.41 15.96
CA ASP A 308 -3.22 -22.05 16.71
C ASP A 308 -3.10 -23.58 16.80
N ASN A 309 -1.86 -24.05 16.98
CA ASN A 309 -1.46 -25.46 17.03
C ASN A 309 -1.60 -26.24 15.71
N VAL A 310 -1.89 -25.59 14.60
CA VAL A 310 -1.86 -26.18 13.25
C VAL A 310 -0.54 -25.82 12.59
N LEU A 311 0.15 -26.82 12.03
CA LEU A 311 1.38 -26.57 11.28
C LEU A 311 1.06 -25.72 10.05
N ASP A 312 1.69 -24.55 9.97
CA ASP A 312 1.49 -23.62 8.87
C ASP A 312 2.59 -23.76 7.82
N GLN A 313 3.86 -23.67 8.26
CA GLN A 313 5.00 -23.73 7.36
C GLN A 313 6.27 -24.24 8.06
N SER A 314 7.12 -24.96 7.34
CA SER A 314 8.53 -25.17 7.71
C SER A 314 9.41 -24.13 7.02
N VAL A 315 10.24 -23.40 7.78
CA VAL A 315 11.10 -22.31 7.29
C VAL A 315 12.57 -22.66 7.46
N ASN A 316 13.35 -22.47 6.38
CA ASN A 316 14.81 -22.61 6.38
C ASN A 316 15.45 -21.24 6.68
N LEU A 317 16.24 -21.18 7.75
CA LEU A 317 16.91 -19.95 8.20
C LEU A 317 18.34 -19.83 7.64
N TYR A 318 18.81 -20.78 6.82
CA TYR A 318 20.13 -20.69 6.19
C TYR A 318 20.24 -19.48 5.26
N ALA A 319 21.37 -18.79 5.37
CA ALA A 319 21.87 -17.86 4.37
C ALA A 319 23.40 -17.87 4.35
N ALA A 320 24.02 -17.66 3.19
CA ALA A 320 25.48 -17.63 3.09
C ALA A 320 26.13 -16.48 3.89
N ASN A 321 25.39 -15.39 4.10
CA ASN A 321 25.77 -14.26 4.94
C ASN A 321 24.80 -14.15 6.13
N ARG A 322 25.26 -13.54 7.23
CA ARG A 322 24.42 -13.31 8.40
C ARG A 322 23.57 -12.04 8.23
N PHE A 323 22.27 -12.16 8.47
CA PHE A 323 21.30 -11.08 8.47
C PHE A 323 20.55 -11.10 9.80
N VAL A 324 20.58 -9.98 10.52
CA VAL A 324 19.94 -9.79 11.84
C VAL A 324 18.65 -8.98 11.66
N ASP A 325 17.69 -9.13 12.56
CA ASP A 325 16.35 -8.49 12.51
C ASP A 325 15.68 -8.65 11.13
N THR A 326 15.72 -9.88 10.62
CA THR A 326 15.21 -10.24 9.30
C THR A 326 13.91 -11.01 9.44
N GLU A 327 12.93 -10.70 8.58
CA GLU A 327 11.70 -11.48 8.48
C GLU A 327 12.03 -12.95 8.17
N ILE A 328 11.70 -13.83 9.10
CA ILE A 328 11.84 -15.28 8.95
C ILE A 328 10.52 -15.87 8.45
N TYR A 329 9.41 -15.37 8.98
CA TYR A 329 8.08 -15.86 8.71
C TYR A 329 7.06 -14.74 8.92
N SER A 330 6.02 -14.74 8.10
CA SER A 330 4.84 -13.91 8.29
C SER A 330 3.57 -14.74 8.09
N LYS A 331 2.58 -14.49 8.94
CA LYS A 331 1.21 -14.95 8.78
C LYS A 331 0.32 -13.73 8.72
N THR A 332 -0.40 -13.58 7.62
CA THR A 332 -1.39 -12.52 7.49
C THR A 332 -2.81 -13.08 7.63
N GLY A 333 -3.83 -12.23 7.60
CA GLY A 333 -5.24 -12.56 7.34
C GLY A 333 -5.88 -13.56 8.30
N LEU A 334 -5.41 -13.60 9.54
CA LEU A 334 -6.06 -14.28 10.65
C LEU A 334 -7.37 -13.56 10.99
N THR A 335 -8.33 -14.32 11.51
CA THR A 335 -9.58 -13.74 12.02
C THR A 335 -9.25 -12.72 13.11
N PRO A 336 -9.92 -11.55 13.20
CA PRO A 336 -9.69 -10.65 14.32
C PRO A 336 -9.94 -11.37 15.66
N GLY A 337 -8.91 -11.44 16.51
CA GLY A 337 -9.03 -12.14 17.78
C GLY A 337 -7.69 -12.67 18.30
N SER A 338 -7.79 -13.55 19.30
CA SER A 338 -6.62 -14.13 19.95
C SER A 338 -6.09 -15.33 19.17
N HIS A 339 -4.78 -15.35 18.96
CA HIS A 339 -4.04 -16.37 18.25
C HIS A 339 -2.76 -16.75 19.00
N THR A 340 -2.16 -17.88 18.64
CA THR A 340 -0.84 -18.29 19.12
C THR A 340 0.07 -18.66 17.96
N ILE A 341 1.27 -18.10 17.93
CA ILE A 341 2.37 -18.61 17.11
C ILE A 341 3.28 -19.50 17.97
N LYS A 342 3.66 -20.66 17.43
CA LYS A 342 4.63 -21.58 18.03
C LYS A 342 5.72 -21.93 17.02
N ILE A 343 6.97 -21.67 17.38
CA ILE A 343 8.15 -21.94 16.54
C ILE A 343 8.92 -23.09 17.17
N VAL A 344 9.12 -24.18 16.42
CA VAL A 344 9.76 -25.41 16.89
C VAL A 344 11.03 -25.66 16.08
N ALA A 345 12.18 -25.74 16.75
CA ALA A 345 13.45 -26.07 16.10
C ALA A 345 13.45 -27.52 15.61
N ARG A 346 13.86 -27.74 14.36
CA ARG A 346 13.92 -29.07 13.74
C ARG A 346 15.31 -29.67 13.80
N SER A 347 15.42 -30.94 13.39
CA SER A 347 16.67 -31.69 13.34
C SER A 347 17.34 -31.69 11.96
N ASP A 348 16.74 -31.00 10.99
CA ASP A 348 17.25 -30.79 9.63
C ASP A 348 17.64 -29.33 9.38
N LYS A 349 18.51 -29.14 8.39
CA LYS A 349 19.07 -27.86 7.96
C LYS A 349 19.53 -27.97 6.52
N ASP A 350 19.80 -26.83 5.89
CA ASP A 350 20.46 -26.81 4.60
C ASP A 350 21.82 -27.55 4.67
N ALA A 351 22.18 -28.27 3.61
CA ALA A 351 23.44 -28.99 3.53
C ALA A 351 24.66 -28.07 3.65
N ALA A 352 24.54 -26.80 3.24
CA ALA A 352 25.57 -25.78 3.35
C ALA A 352 25.63 -25.12 4.74
N SER A 353 24.64 -25.36 5.60
CA SER A 353 24.62 -24.80 6.95
C SER A 353 25.58 -25.53 7.88
N THR A 354 26.25 -24.80 8.77
CA THR A 354 27.26 -25.32 9.69
C THR A 354 26.67 -25.83 11.02
N ASP A 355 25.49 -25.38 11.44
CA ASP A 355 24.81 -25.78 12.70
C ASP A 355 23.28 -25.65 12.57
N TYR A 356 22.52 -25.71 13.67
CA TYR A 356 21.04 -25.79 13.71
C TYR A 356 20.40 -24.58 14.40
N TYR A 357 21.01 -23.40 14.34
CA TYR A 357 20.50 -22.24 15.05
C TYR A 357 19.09 -21.84 14.55
N VAL A 358 18.19 -21.63 15.50
CA VAL A 358 16.89 -20.98 15.32
C VAL A 358 16.86 -19.81 16.29
N GLU A 359 16.76 -18.60 15.76
CA GLU A 359 16.84 -17.35 16.53
C GLU A 359 15.54 -16.54 16.40
N VAL A 360 15.07 -16.01 17.53
CA VAL A 360 13.90 -15.15 17.65
C VAL A 360 14.34 -13.82 18.25
N ASP A 361 13.98 -12.73 17.58
CA ASP A 361 14.36 -11.37 17.94
C ASP A 361 13.12 -10.53 18.31
N ARG A 362 12.08 -10.58 17.47
CA ARG A 362 10.79 -9.92 17.79
C ARG A 362 9.61 -10.53 17.06
N MET A 363 8.43 -10.18 17.56
CA MET A 363 7.14 -10.40 16.91
C MET A 363 6.49 -9.06 16.56
N ASN A 364 6.07 -8.90 15.31
CA ASN A 364 5.26 -7.76 14.88
C ASN A 364 3.85 -8.25 14.61
N VAL A 365 2.89 -7.77 15.38
CA VAL A 365 1.48 -8.13 15.27
C VAL A 365 0.71 -6.96 14.74
N THR A 366 0.05 -7.11 13.61
CA THR A 366 -0.99 -6.14 13.22
C THR A 366 -2.18 -6.39 14.15
N THR A 367 -2.27 -5.57 15.21
CA THR A 367 -3.48 -5.50 16.04
C THR A 367 -4.59 -5.00 15.14
N GLY A 368 -5.78 -5.61 15.22
CA GLY A 368 -6.81 -5.51 14.19
C GLY A 368 -7.00 -4.10 13.63
N MET A 369 -7.39 -4.06 12.34
CA MET A 369 -7.99 -2.92 11.63
C MET A 369 -8.49 -1.81 12.58
N PRO A 370 -8.14 -0.52 12.35
CA PRO A 370 -8.75 0.56 13.11
C PRO A 370 -10.27 0.34 13.17
N THR A 371 -10.83 0.29 14.36
CA THR A 371 -12.27 0.05 14.51
C THR A 371 -12.98 1.26 13.92
N ALA A 372 -13.63 1.07 12.78
CA ALA A 372 -14.47 2.07 12.17
C ALA A 372 -15.77 2.20 12.97
N THR A 373 -16.02 3.40 13.48
CA THR A 373 -17.28 3.79 14.08
C THR A 373 -17.97 4.74 13.13
N ASP A 374 -19.02 4.22 12.51
CA ASP A 374 -19.94 4.93 11.62
C ASP A 374 -20.54 6.18 12.29
N ASP A 375 -20.82 7.24 11.53
CA ASP A 375 -21.44 8.47 12.01
C ASP A 375 -22.80 8.25 12.69
N ALA A 376 -23.56 7.23 12.27
CA ALA A 376 -24.86 6.91 12.86
C ALA A 376 -24.73 6.08 14.15
N ALA A 377 -23.52 5.71 14.58
CA ALA A 377 -23.31 4.94 15.79
C ALA A 377 -23.77 5.72 17.05
N SER A 378 -24.51 5.05 17.92
CA SER A 378 -25.04 5.65 19.16
C SER A 378 -23.97 6.15 20.15
N GLY A 379 -22.70 5.80 19.92
CA GLY A 379 -21.56 6.28 20.70
C GLY A 379 -21.08 7.69 20.34
N ILE A 380 -21.58 8.26 19.24
CA ILE A 380 -21.25 9.62 18.80
C ILE A 380 -22.34 10.58 19.28
N ALA A 381 -21.94 11.61 20.02
CA ALA A 381 -22.82 12.64 20.52
C ALA A 381 -22.79 13.87 19.61
N TYR A 382 -23.93 14.20 19.01
CA TYR A 382 -24.11 15.41 18.22
C TYR A 382 -24.82 16.50 19.02
N SER A 383 -24.37 17.74 18.88
CA SER A 383 -24.97 18.93 19.48
C SER A 383 -25.11 20.04 18.45
N GLY A 384 -26.24 20.76 18.50
CA GLY A 384 -26.64 21.67 17.44
C GLY A 384 -27.41 20.95 16.33
N THR A 385 -27.34 21.48 15.10
CA THR A 385 -28.08 20.92 13.95
C THR A 385 -27.15 20.03 13.12
N TRP A 386 -27.46 18.74 13.08
CA TRP A 386 -26.75 17.73 12.28
C TRP A 386 -27.74 16.86 11.48
N PRO A 387 -28.24 17.32 10.33
CA PRO A 387 -29.14 16.52 9.50
C PRO A 387 -28.41 15.32 8.88
N THR A 388 -29.18 14.27 8.59
CA THR A 388 -28.68 12.97 8.09
C THR A 388 -29.03 12.69 6.63
N SER A 389 -29.56 13.68 5.90
CA SER A 389 -30.07 13.46 4.54
C SER A 389 -28.93 13.43 3.52
N ILE A 390 -28.33 12.27 3.34
CA ILE A 390 -27.39 11.98 2.26
C ILE A 390 -28.02 10.92 1.34
N PRO A 391 -27.99 11.08 0.00
CA PRO A 391 -28.53 10.07 -0.91
C PRO A 391 -27.76 8.73 -0.83
N THR A 392 -28.46 7.60 -0.95
CA THR A 392 -27.84 6.26 -0.99
C THR A 392 -26.98 6.07 -2.24
N GLY A 393 -25.87 5.32 -2.13
CA GLY A 393 -24.99 5.02 -3.28
C GLY A 393 -24.02 6.15 -3.62
N THR A 394 -23.68 7.00 -2.65
CA THR A 394 -22.82 8.19 -2.84
C THR A 394 -21.38 7.98 -2.39
N GLY A 395 -21.04 6.85 -1.75
CA GLY A 395 -19.67 6.51 -1.36
C GLY A 395 -19.30 6.82 0.10
N TYR A 396 -20.28 7.18 0.95
CA TYR A 396 -20.09 7.30 2.39
C TYR A 396 -20.01 5.92 3.06
N TYR A 397 -19.32 5.85 4.20
CA TYR A 397 -19.31 4.65 5.01
C TYR A 397 -20.72 4.39 5.56
N GLY A 398 -21.17 3.13 5.49
CA GLY A 398 -22.53 2.76 5.93
C GLY A 398 -23.68 3.36 5.10
N ASP A 399 -23.39 4.07 4.00
CA ASP A 399 -24.36 4.92 3.26
C ASP A 399 -25.05 5.96 4.19
N THR A 400 -24.36 6.42 5.24
CA THR A 400 -24.83 7.43 6.19
C THR A 400 -23.90 8.64 6.22
N GLY A 401 -24.35 9.73 6.84
CA GLY A 401 -23.47 10.87 7.11
C GLY A 401 -24.24 11.97 7.83
N HIS A 402 -23.56 12.61 8.78
CA HIS A 402 -24.07 13.77 9.50
C HIS A 402 -23.29 15.00 9.08
N PHE A 403 -23.99 16.08 8.71
CA PHE A 403 -23.35 17.34 8.37
C PHE A 403 -23.87 18.49 9.22
N SER A 404 -23.07 19.54 9.37
CA SER A 404 -23.53 20.82 9.91
C SER A 404 -22.97 21.99 9.12
N THR A 405 -23.77 23.04 8.99
CA THR A 405 -23.34 24.37 8.52
C THR A 405 -23.45 25.42 9.62
N THR A 406 -23.88 25.00 10.81
CA THR A 406 -24.20 25.90 11.93
C THR A 406 -23.01 25.99 12.88
N SER A 407 -22.40 27.17 12.96
CA SER A 407 -21.29 27.46 13.88
C SER A 407 -21.58 27.00 15.31
N ALA A 408 -20.54 26.50 15.99
CA ALA A 408 -20.57 25.90 17.32
C ALA A 408 -21.36 24.58 17.46
N SER A 409 -22.00 24.07 16.39
CA SER A 409 -22.47 22.68 16.38
C SER A 409 -21.27 21.75 16.41
N TYR A 410 -21.38 20.63 17.12
CA TYR A 410 -20.28 19.70 17.26
C TYR A 410 -20.69 18.24 17.25
N ALA A 411 -19.77 17.39 16.84
CA ALA A 411 -19.79 15.94 17.01
C ALA A 411 -18.71 15.55 18.02
N GLN A 412 -19.00 14.64 18.93
CA GLN A 412 -18.08 14.21 19.97
C GLN A 412 -18.10 12.69 20.12
N TYR A 413 -16.93 12.08 20.19
CA TYR A 413 -16.78 10.64 20.30
C TYR A 413 -15.69 10.30 21.32
N THR A 414 -16.02 9.40 22.25
CA THR A 414 -15.08 8.88 23.26
C THR A 414 -14.64 7.49 22.84
N PHE A 415 -13.33 7.26 22.80
CA PHE A 415 -12.72 6.02 22.36
C PHE A 415 -11.64 5.56 23.34
N THR A 416 -11.30 4.28 23.30
CA THR A 416 -10.12 3.74 23.98
C THR A 416 -9.11 3.31 22.92
N GLY A 417 -7.91 3.88 22.93
CA GLY A 417 -6.89 3.62 21.92
C GLY A 417 -5.70 4.56 22.05
N LYS A 418 -4.78 4.45 21.10
CA LYS A 418 -3.58 5.32 20.99
C LYS A 418 -3.65 6.25 19.78
N SER A 419 -4.64 6.06 18.91
CA SER A 419 -4.88 6.94 17.77
C SER A 419 -6.36 7.07 17.43
N ILE A 420 -6.70 8.17 16.77
CA ILE A 420 -8.01 8.46 16.20
C ILE A 420 -7.84 9.11 14.83
N GLU A 421 -8.66 8.72 13.88
CA GLU A 421 -8.81 9.38 12.58
C GLU A 421 -10.27 9.80 12.43
N TRP A 422 -10.50 10.95 11.79
CA TRP A 422 -11.82 11.42 11.40
C TRP A 422 -11.90 11.46 9.87
N TYR A 423 -12.92 10.79 9.34
CA TYR A 423 -13.28 10.77 7.93
C TYR A 423 -14.56 11.55 7.68
N GLY A 424 -14.62 12.21 6.54
CA GLY A 424 -15.75 13.01 6.08
C GLY A 424 -15.55 13.45 4.64
N VAL A 425 -16.00 14.65 4.32
CA VAL A 425 -16.00 15.16 2.95
C VAL A 425 -15.14 16.40 2.82
N LEU A 426 -14.36 16.45 1.74
CA LEU A 426 -13.81 17.69 1.19
C LEU A 426 -14.69 18.13 0.03
N GLY A 427 -14.95 19.43 -0.11
CA GLY A 427 -15.76 19.91 -1.23
C GLY A 427 -15.77 21.42 -1.43
N PRO A 428 -16.30 21.89 -2.59
CA PRO A 428 -16.26 23.31 -2.95
C PRO A 428 -17.17 24.17 -2.08
N ASP A 429 -18.06 23.55 -1.32
CA ASP A 429 -19.00 24.13 -0.38
C ASP A 429 -18.66 23.85 1.10
N HIS A 430 -17.49 23.27 1.38
CA HIS A 430 -17.11 22.89 2.74
C HIS A 430 -16.37 24.01 3.51
N GLY A 431 -16.57 24.05 4.82
CA GLY A 431 -16.10 25.09 5.74
C GLY A 431 -14.86 24.69 6.53
N LYS A 432 -14.71 25.24 7.73
CA LYS A 432 -13.65 24.87 8.67
C LYS A 432 -14.23 24.24 9.93
N ALA A 433 -13.46 23.36 10.56
CA ALA A 433 -13.81 22.76 11.85
C ALA A 433 -12.62 22.81 12.82
N ASP A 434 -12.90 23.09 14.09
CA ASP A 434 -11.94 22.92 15.17
C ASP A 434 -12.02 21.51 15.73
N VAL A 435 -10.89 20.81 15.79
CA VAL A 435 -10.75 19.47 16.37
C VAL A 435 -10.07 19.59 17.73
N TYR A 436 -10.74 19.09 18.76
CA TYR A 436 -10.24 19.01 20.12
C TYR A 436 -9.97 17.56 20.49
N ILE A 437 -8.86 17.32 21.19
CA ILE A 437 -8.55 16.06 21.85
C ILE A 437 -8.50 16.29 23.35
N ASP A 438 -9.29 15.52 24.10
CA ASP A 438 -9.40 15.60 25.57
C ASP A 438 -9.68 17.03 26.07
N GLY A 439 -10.49 17.77 25.31
CA GLY A 439 -10.89 19.14 25.61
C GLY A 439 -9.87 20.21 25.24
N THR A 440 -8.70 19.84 24.73
CA THR A 440 -7.68 20.78 24.24
C THR A 440 -7.77 20.90 22.72
N LEU A 441 -7.74 22.14 22.20
CA LEU A 441 -7.75 22.37 20.74
C LEU A 441 -6.45 21.80 20.16
N ASP A 442 -6.56 20.84 19.24
CA ASP A 442 -5.41 20.21 18.60
C ASP A 442 -5.15 20.81 17.20
N GLN A 443 -6.19 20.96 16.38
CA GLN A 443 -6.07 21.49 15.02
C GLN A 443 -7.35 22.18 14.54
N THR A 444 -7.23 23.23 13.72
CA THR A 444 -8.32 23.71 12.86
C THR A 444 -8.12 23.12 11.45
N VAL A 445 -9.12 22.42 10.94
CA VAL A 445 -9.09 21.76 9.62
C VAL A 445 -9.91 22.59 8.62
N ASP A 446 -9.34 22.90 7.46
CA ASP A 446 -10.06 23.47 6.32
C ASP A 446 -10.53 22.33 5.40
N LEU A 447 -11.85 22.23 5.23
CA LEU A 447 -12.49 21.15 4.49
C LEU A 447 -12.75 21.54 3.03
N TYR A 448 -12.35 22.73 2.61
CA TYR A 448 -12.51 23.17 1.24
C TYR A 448 -11.62 22.38 0.27
N ASN A 449 -12.22 21.97 -0.85
CA ASN A 449 -11.49 21.59 -2.05
C ASN A 449 -12.29 21.98 -3.30
N ALA A 450 -11.64 22.28 -4.42
CA ALA A 450 -12.34 22.60 -5.66
C ALA A 450 -13.20 21.44 -6.20
N GLU A 451 -12.79 20.21 -5.90
CA GLU A 451 -13.50 18.97 -6.22
C GLU A 451 -14.07 18.31 -4.96
N ARG A 452 -15.12 17.50 -5.10
CA ARG A 452 -15.75 16.82 -3.95
C ARG A 452 -15.13 15.44 -3.74
N TYR A 453 -14.63 15.18 -2.54
CA TYR A 453 -14.05 13.91 -2.11
C TYR A 453 -14.81 13.38 -0.90
N ILE A 454 -15.34 12.16 -0.99
CA ILE A 454 -16.15 11.50 0.05
C ILE A 454 -15.29 10.42 0.74
N ASP A 455 -15.63 10.01 1.96
CA ASP A 455 -14.85 9.11 2.83
C ASP A 455 -13.35 9.48 2.87
N THR A 456 -13.09 10.78 3.02
CA THR A 456 -11.74 11.35 2.98
C THR A 456 -11.21 11.55 4.39
N LEU A 457 -9.95 11.19 4.62
CA LEU A 457 -9.26 11.44 5.89
C LEU A 457 -9.10 12.95 6.10
N LEU A 458 -9.82 13.52 7.06
CA LEU A 458 -9.82 14.96 7.37
C LEU A 458 -8.86 15.31 8.51
N TYR A 459 -8.69 14.39 9.46
CA TYR A 459 -7.85 14.59 10.63
C TYR A 459 -7.32 13.27 11.16
N THR A 460 -6.11 13.30 11.71
CA THR A 460 -5.48 12.14 12.37
C THR A 460 -4.71 12.59 13.60
N LYS A 461 -4.84 11.83 14.69
CA LYS A 461 -4.03 11.94 15.91
C LYS A 461 -3.50 10.57 16.26
N ARG A 462 -2.18 10.43 16.33
CA ARG A 462 -1.52 9.11 16.44
C ARG A 462 -0.54 9.01 17.61
N ASP A 463 -0.42 10.05 18.42
CA ASP A 463 0.53 10.19 19.53
C ASP A 463 -0.13 10.12 20.91
N LEU A 464 -1.28 9.45 21.04
CA LEU A 464 -2.00 9.37 22.31
C LEU A 464 -1.42 8.29 23.23
N SER A 465 -1.48 8.55 24.53
CA SER A 465 -1.20 7.53 25.54
C SER A 465 -2.17 6.36 25.41
N ALA A 466 -1.80 5.17 25.91
CA ALA A 466 -2.78 4.08 26.03
C ALA A 466 -3.87 4.48 27.03
N GLY A 467 -5.12 4.60 26.58
CA GLY A 467 -6.21 4.95 27.48
C GLY A 467 -7.48 5.40 26.77
N SER A 468 -8.39 5.95 27.57
CA SER A 468 -9.62 6.57 27.09
C SER A 468 -9.33 8.01 26.67
N HIS A 469 -9.78 8.40 25.49
CA HIS A 469 -9.64 9.73 24.90
C HIS A 469 -10.96 10.20 24.30
N THR A 470 -11.10 11.50 24.09
CA THR A 470 -12.29 12.10 23.44
C THR A 470 -11.87 13.02 22.31
N ILE A 471 -12.37 12.75 21.10
CA ILE A 471 -12.33 13.67 19.97
C ILE A 471 -13.61 14.51 19.94
N LYS A 472 -13.49 15.80 19.67
CA LYS A 472 -14.62 16.71 19.46
C LYS A 472 -14.37 17.60 18.25
N ILE A 473 -15.26 17.53 17.27
CA ILE A 473 -15.22 18.32 16.03
C ILE A 473 -16.26 19.43 16.15
N VAL A 474 -15.84 20.69 16.05
CA VAL A 474 -16.70 21.86 16.22
C VAL A 474 -16.74 22.66 14.92
N ALA A 475 -17.93 22.81 14.34
CA ALA A 475 -18.12 23.60 13.13
C ALA A 475 -17.87 25.09 13.40
N ARG A 476 -17.15 25.75 12.50
CA ARG A 476 -16.82 27.18 12.62
C ARG A 476 -17.71 28.04 11.73
N SER A 477 -17.72 29.34 12.01
CA SER A 477 -18.43 30.33 11.17
C SER A 477 -17.62 30.79 9.96
N ASP A 478 -16.29 30.64 9.98
CA ASP A 478 -15.41 31.00 8.87
C ASP A 478 -15.13 29.80 7.96
N ARG A 479 -14.77 30.11 6.71
CA ARG A 479 -14.49 29.16 5.63
C ARG A 479 -13.38 29.68 4.73
N ASN A 480 -12.85 28.82 3.87
CA ASN A 480 -11.98 29.26 2.79
C ASN A 480 -12.68 30.31 1.92
N ALA A 481 -11.96 31.33 1.45
CA ALA A 481 -12.54 32.39 0.62
C ALA A 481 -13.10 31.87 -0.71
N SER A 482 -12.53 30.76 -1.22
CA SER A 482 -12.99 30.08 -2.43
C SER A 482 -14.18 29.15 -2.20
N SER A 483 -14.57 28.91 -0.94
CA SER A 483 -15.68 28.03 -0.60
C SER A 483 -17.02 28.73 -0.74
N VAL A 484 -17.99 28.04 -1.33
CA VAL A 484 -19.37 28.54 -1.50
C VAL A 484 -20.26 28.25 -0.29
N GLY A 485 -19.82 27.42 0.66
CA GLY A 485 -20.60 26.96 1.82
C GLY A 485 -19.74 26.74 3.06
N SER A 486 -20.34 26.29 4.17
CA SER A 486 -19.62 26.03 5.42
C SER A 486 -19.90 24.63 5.96
N TYR A 487 -20.06 23.65 5.06
CA TYR A 487 -20.34 22.27 5.46
C TYR A 487 -19.17 21.66 6.23
N VAL A 488 -19.50 21.01 7.33
CA VAL A 488 -18.61 20.12 8.11
C VAL A 488 -19.32 18.79 8.22
N GLU A 489 -18.69 17.74 7.71
CA GLU A 489 -19.30 16.40 7.62
C GLU A 489 -18.52 15.37 8.44
N VAL A 490 -19.24 14.53 9.18
CA VAL A 490 -18.70 13.35 9.86
C VAL A 490 -19.31 12.12 9.20
N ASP A 491 -18.43 11.30 8.64
CA ASP A 491 -18.75 10.02 7.99
C ASP A 491 -18.36 8.84 8.88
N ARG A 492 -17.13 8.85 9.42
CA ARG A 492 -16.71 7.87 10.43
C ARG A 492 -15.50 8.30 11.24
N PHE A 493 -15.29 7.57 12.33
CA PHE A 493 -14.05 7.58 13.10
C PHE A 493 -13.33 6.24 13.02
N ASN A 494 -12.00 6.27 12.95
CA ASN A 494 -11.17 5.07 13.06
C ASN A 494 -10.30 5.13 14.30
N VAL A 495 -10.35 4.10 15.14
CA VAL A 495 -9.55 4.01 16.39
C VAL A 495 -8.54 2.87 16.29
N SER A 496 -7.26 3.12 16.57
CA SER A 496 -6.24 2.06 16.64
C SER A 496 -5.60 1.94 18.02
N GLN A 497 -5.18 0.71 18.36
CA GLN A 497 -4.39 0.37 19.55
C GLN A 497 -2.87 0.38 19.29
N GLY A 498 -2.44 0.63 18.05
CA GLY A 498 -1.05 0.50 17.59
C GLY A 498 -0.06 1.56 18.12
N THR A 499 1.21 1.38 17.78
CA THR A 499 2.33 2.20 18.27
C THR A 499 2.17 3.69 17.89
N PRO A 500 2.44 4.63 18.82
CA PRO A 500 2.32 6.05 18.56
C PRO A 500 3.17 6.52 17.38
N VAL A 501 2.57 7.29 16.46
CA VAL A 501 3.31 8.01 15.41
C VAL A 501 3.53 9.42 15.89
N VAL A 502 4.79 9.81 16.10
CA VAL A 502 5.14 11.16 16.53
C VAL A 502 5.43 12.02 15.30
N THR A 503 4.64 13.07 15.10
CA THR A 503 4.95 14.13 14.13
C THR A 503 5.63 15.29 14.85
N ARG A 504 6.82 15.65 14.38
CA ARG A 504 7.65 16.72 14.91
C ARG A 504 7.84 17.79 13.86
N ASP A 505 7.30 18.96 14.18
CA ASP A 505 7.40 20.18 13.39
C ASP A 505 8.85 20.62 13.09
N ASP A 506 9.07 21.27 11.95
CA ASP A 506 10.35 21.87 11.54
C ASP A 506 10.87 22.92 12.53
N THR A 507 10.00 23.59 13.29
CA THR A 507 10.39 24.58 14.31
C THR A 507 10.68 23.97 15.69
N HIS A 508 10.48 22.65 15.86
CA HIS A 508 10.71 22.01 17.16
C HIS A 508 12.18 22.19 17.60
N PRO A 509 12.44 22.57 18.87
CA PRO A 509 13.79 22.96 19.33
C PRO A 509 14.85 21.83 19.31
N SER A 510 14.44 20.60 19.02
CA SER A 510 15.36 19.46 18.83
C SER A 510 15.87 19.32 17.39
N TRP A 511 15.50 20.23 16.48
CA TRP A 511 16.16 20.37 15.19
C TRP A 511 17.46 21.16 15.34
N ASN A 512 18.53 20.66 14.72
CA ASN A 512 19.80 21.35 14.57
C ASN A 512 19.98 21.75 13.10
N TYR A 513 19.73 23.03 12.81
CA TYR A 513 19.98 23.60 11.49
C TYR A 513 21.37 24.26 11.45
N ALA A 514 22.19 23.86 10.49
CA ALA A 514 23.52 24.42 10.29
C ALA A 514 23.70 24.89 8.83
N GLY A 515 24.47 25.97 8.68
CA GLY A 515 24.58 26.69 7.41
C GLY A 515 23.49 27.76 7.28
N THR A 516 23.03 28.01 6.06
CA THR A 516 22.04 29.06 5.78
C THR A 516 20.66 28.43 5.63
N TRP A 517 19.85 28.49 6.69
CA TRP A 517 18.45 28.09 6.67
C TRP A 517 17.56 29.31 6.88
N LEU A 518 16.50 29.41 6.09
CA LEU A 518 15.52 30.48 6.18
C LEU A 518 14.18 29.88 6.64
N THR A 519 13.58 30.52 7.65
CA THR A 519 12.28 30.19 8.26
C THR A 519 11.08 30.70 7.45
N SER A 520 11.26 30.99 6.15
CA SER A 520 10.34 31.84 5.40
C SER A 520 9.40 31.09 4.47
N VAL A 521 8.72 30.06 4.97
CA VAL A 521 7.45 29.65 4.37
C VAL A 521 6.41 29.50 5.47
N SER A 522 5.45 30.43 5.49
CA SER A 522 4.21 30.28 6.22
C SER A 522 3.09 30.09 5.21
N GLY A 523 2.33 29.01 5.36
CA GLY A 523 1.29 28.62 4.42
C GLY A 523 0.40 27.55 5.01
N VAL A 524 -0.87 27.52 4.59
CA VAL A 524 -1.85 26.54 5.08
C VAL A 524 -1.45 25.08 4.76
N ASP A 525 -0.51 24.90 3.84
CA ASP A 525 -0.10 23.61 3.30
C ASP A 525 1.07 22.94 4.06
N TYR A 526 1.64 23.60 5.07
CA TYR A 526 2.70 23.05 5.94
C TYR A 526 2.14 22.56 7.27
N TYR A 527 2.78 21.55 7.86
CA TYR A 527 2.51 21.14 9.23
C TYR A 527 2.75 22.34 10.17
N LYS A 528 1.74 22.65 11.00
CA LYS A 528 1.65 23.87 11.84
C LYS A 528 1.96 25.19 11.13
N HIS A 529 1.83 25.23 9.80
CA HIS A 529 2.04 26.39 8.96
C HIS A 529 3.46 26.97 8.99
N THR A 530 4.47 26.13 9.21
CA THR A 530 5.89 26.50 9.25
C THR A 530 6.74 25.63 8.33
N GLY A 531 7.79 26.20 7.77
CA GLY A 531 8.75 25.48 6.93
C GLY A 531 10.13 26.11 6.96
N HIS A 532 11.16 25.26 6.95
CA HIS A 532 12.56 25.68 6.81
C HIS A 532 13.09 25.24 5.45
N TYR A 533 13.77 26.14 4.74
CA TYR A 533 14.46 25.78 3.50
C TYR A 533 15.89 26.32 3.43
N THR A 534 16.65 25.73 2.52
CA THR A 534 17.95 26.22 2.09
C THR A 534 18.13 26.02 0.58
N THR A 535 18.94 26.88 -0.03
CA THR A 535 19.48 26.69 -1.39
C THR A 535 21.01 26.58 -1.38
N THR A 536 21.61 26.56 -0.19
CA THR A 536 23.06 26.62 0.00
C THR A 536 23.61 25.23 0.23
N ALA A 537 24.34 24.71 -0.76
CA ALA A 537 25.01 23.42 -0.67
C ALA A 537 25.86 23.28 0.61
N GLY A 538 25.77 22.12 1.25
CA GLY A 538 26.42 21.82 2.52
C GLY A 538 25.65 22.27 3.77
N SER A 539 24.61 23.10 3.63
CA SER A 539 23.69 23.37 4.75
C SER A 539 22.92 22.10 5.10
N TYR A 540 22.69 21.86 6.39
CA TYR A 540 22.01 20.65 6.83
C TYR A 540 21.00 20.89 7.96
N ALA A 541 19.99 20.03 8.01
CA ALA A 541 19.03 19.90 9.10
C ALA A 541 19.22 18.53 9.74
N GLU A 542 19.36 18.47 11.05
CA GLU A 542 19.60 17.24 11.80
C GLU A 542 18.63 17.10 12.97
N ALA A 543 18.14 15.88 13.18
CA ALA A 543 17.17 15.56 14.21
C ALA A 543 17.46 14.20 14.84
N SER A 544 17.38 14.13 16.17
CA SER A 544 17.27 12.85 16.87
C SER A 544 15.82 12.42 17.00
N PHE A 545 15.58 11.12 16.91
CA PHE A 545 14.29 10.50 17.19
C PHE A 545 14.52 9.15 17.90
N THR A 546 13.54 8.71 18.67
CA THR A 546 13.53 7.37 19.25
C THR A 546 12.46 6.57 18.55
N GLY A 547 12.84 5.47 17.93
CA GLY A 547 11.92 4.70 17.11
C GLY A 547 12.63 3.65 16.27
N THR A 548 11.87 3.04 15.38
CA THR A 548 12.23 2.07 14.36
C THR A 548 11.97 2.59 12.93
N SER A 549 11.38 3.78 12.80
CA SER A 549 11.16 4.41 11.50
C SER A 549 11.23 5.92 11.56
N VAL A 550 11.50 6.53 10.42
CA VAL A 550 11.48 7.97 10.22
C VAL A 550 11.07 8.33 8.81
N GLU A 551 10.29 9.39 8.70
CA GLU A 551 9.90 10.03 7.46
C GLU A 551 10.23 11.51 7.54
N TRP A 552 10.80 12.04 6.46
CA TRP A 552 10.96 13.47 6.25
C TRP A 552 9.83 13.94 5.35
N VAL A 553 8.99 14.81 5.92
CA VAL A 553 7.93 15.52 5.22
C VAL A 553 8.51 16.82 4.67
N GLY A 554 8.27 17.06 3.40
CA GLY A 554 8.74 18.24 2.71
C GLY A 554 7.93 18.48 1.44
N LYS A 555 8.59 19.08 0.46
CA LYS A 555 7.96 19.57 -0.75
C LYS A 555 8.72 19.12 -1.99
N LEU A 556 7.97 18.82 -3.05
CA LEU A 556 8.50 18.71 -4.40
C LEU A 556 8.03 19.91 -5.23
N ASP A 557 8.92 20.51 -6.01
CA ASP A 557 8.60 21.66 -6.87
C ASP A 557 9.62 21.84 -7.99
N ALA A 558 9.31 22.70 -8.97
CA ALA A 558 10.13 22.87 -10.17
C ALA A 558 11.44 23.61 -9.91
N ASP A 559 11.61 24.20 -8.73
CA ASP A 559 12.79 24.90 -8.26
C ASP A 559 13.59 24.13 -7.19
N HIS A 560 13.20 22.89 -6.88
CA HIS A 560 13.84 22.09 -5.85
C HIS A 560 15.04 21.28 -6.36
N GLY A 561 16.06 21.17 -5.50
CA GLY A 561 17.33 20.52 -5.76
C GLY A 561 17.41 19.10 -5.19
N LYS A 562 18.62 18.62 -4.95
CA LYS A 562 18.86 17.32 -4.31
C LYS A 562 19.37 17.46 -2.88
N ALA A 563 19.07 16.48 -2.05
CA ALA A 563 19.61 16.37 -0.70
C ALA A 563 20.15 14.96 -0.43
N ASP A 564 21.28 14.87 0.26
CA ASP A 564 21.75 13.61 0.83
C ASP A 564 21.09 13.39 2.19
N VAL A 565 20.54 12.20 2.41
CA VAL A 565 19.96 11.82 3.70
C VAL A 565 20.86 10.78 4.36
N TYR A 566 21.29 11.09 5.59
CA TYR A 566 22.07 10.20 6.42
C TYR A 566 21.22 9.71 7.59
N ILE A 567 21.37 8.43 7.92
CA ILE A 567 20.84 7.85 9.16
C ILE A 567 22.01 7.37 10.00
N ASP A 568 22.06 7.81 11.25
CA ASP A 568 23.13 7.47 12.21
C ASP A 568 24.53 7.75 11.66
N GLY A 569 24.67 8.85 10.91
CA GLY A 569 25.92 9.29 10.28
C GLY A 569 26.30 8.54 9.00
N THR A 570 25.54 7.54 8.57
CA THR A 570 25.77 6.80 7.33
C THR A 570 24.85 7.31 6.22
N LEU A 571 25.38 7.56 5.02
CA LEU A 571 24.57 7.97 3.87
C LEU A 571 23.59 6.85 3.50
N ASP A 572 22.29 7.12 3.58
CA ASP A 572 21.25 6.18 3.14
C ASP A 572 21.03 6.31 1.63
N ARG A 573 20.64 7.50 1.17
CA ARG A 573 20.48 7.84 -0.25
C ARG A 573 20.42 9.33 -0.50
N THR A 574 20.58 9.69 -1.77
CA THR A 574 20.27 11.02 -2.29
C THR A 574 18.80 11.07 -2.73
N VAL A 575 18.09 12.12 -2.32
CA VAL A 575 16.70 12.43 -2.69
C VAL A 575 16.71 13.57 -3.71
N ASP A 576 16.03 13.39 -4.84
CA ASP A 576 15.76 14.48 -5.80
C ASP A 576 14.39 15.06 -5.49
N LEU A 577 14.36 16.34 -5.09
CA LEU A 577 13.14 17.03 -4.71
C LEU A 577 12.46 17.72 -5.90
N TYR A 578 13.00 17.57 -7.11
CA TYR A 578 12.40 18.15 -8.31
C TYR A 578 11.06 17.48 -8.67
N SER A 579 10.05 18.31 -8.94
CA SER A 579 8.85 17.91 -9.68
C SER A 579 8.40 19.06 -10.59
N PRO A 580 7.91 18.82 -11.81
CA PRO A 580 7.32 19.87 -12.63
C PRO A 580 6.05 20.49 -12.00
N ASN A 581 5.43 19.79 -11.06
CA ASN A 581 4.25 20.24 -10.30
C ASN A 581 4.58 20.37 -8.82
N ARG A 582 3.98 21.36 -8.15
CA ARG A 582 4.13 21.56 -6.71
C ARG A 582 3.36 20.50 -5.92
N HIS A 583 4.01 19.85 -4.96
CA HIS A 583 3.41 18.94 -3.99
C HIS A 583 3.90 19.29 -2.57
N THR A 584 2.98 19.55 -1.65
CA THR A 584 3.24 19.98 -0.27
C THR A 584 2.76 18.94 0.74
N GLY A 585 3.37 18.92 1.93
CA GLY A 585 2.98 18.00 3.02
C GLY A 585 3.18 16.51 2.69
N ILE A 586 4.12 16.20 1.79
CA ILE A 586 4.39 14.84 1.33
C ILE A 586 5.66 14.27 1.97
N THR A 587 5.65 12.97 2.23
CA THR A 587 6.86 12.23 2.61
C THR A 587 7.80 12.14 1.40
N VAL A 588 8.87 12.95 1.41
CA VAL A 588 9.90 12.97 0.34
C VAL A 588 11.01 11.95 0.59
N TYR A 589 11.14 11.50 1.83
CA TYR A 589 12.02 10.41 2.23
C TYR A 589 11.41 9.62 3.37
N SER A 590 11.60 8.30 3.33
CA SER A 590 11.30 7.44 4.46
C SER A 590 12.41 6.41 4.65
N LYS A 591 12.59 6.03 5.92
CA LYS A 591 13.41 4.90 6.34
C LYS A 591 12.62 4.12 7.39
N GLN A 592 12.44 2.85 7.10
CA GLN A 592 11.80 1.90 7.99
C GLN A 592 12.87 0.91 8.46
N ASP A 593 12.51 0.02 9.38
CA ASP A 593 13.36 -1.07 9.85
C ASP A 593 14.68 -0.60 10.48
N LEU A 594 14.63 0.56 11.12
CA LEU A 594 15.71 0.94 12.03
C LEU A 594 15.62 0.05 13.26
N PRO A 595 16.78 -0.32 13.85
CA PRO A 595 16.80 -0.91 15.19
C PRO A 595 15.93 -0.08 16.13
N SER A 596 15.29 -0.66 17.15
CA SER A 596 14.64 0.21 18.13
C SER A 596 15.70 0.93 18.95
N GLY A 597 15.64 2.25 18.96
CA GLY A 597 16.57 3.02 19.74
C GLY A 597 16.58 4.48 19.35
N ASN A 598 17.62 5.17 19.80
CA ASN A 598 17.86 6.55 19.42
C ASN A 598 18.60 6.56 18.08
N HIS A 599 18.02 7.27 17.13
CA HIS A 599 18.57 7.48 15.81
C HIS A 599 18.76 8.95 15.53
N THR A 600 19.59 9.24 14.54
CA THR A 600 19.67 10.56 13.92
C THR A 600 19.32 10.49 12.44
N ILE A 601 18.57 11.48 11.97
CA ILE A 601 18.42 11.79 10.56
C ILE A 601 19.12 13.11 10.29
N LYS A 602 19.92 13.15 9.23
CA LYS A 602 20.59 14.36 8.77
C LYS A 602 20.36 14.56 7.28
N ILE A 603 19.76 15.69 6.92
CA ILE A 603 19.41 16.09 5.56
C ILE A 603 20.40 17.16 5.12
N VAL A 604 21.20 16.89 4.09
CA VAL A 604 22.27 17.79 3.62
C VAL A 604 21.99 18.26 2.20
N ALA A 605 21.85 19.56 2.00
CA ALA A 605 21.61 20.14 0.68
C ALA A 605 22.83 19.97 -0.24
N ARG A 606 22.62 19.57 -1.49
CA ARG A 606 23.68 19.33 -2.46
C ARG A 606 23.88 20.52 -3.40
N SER A 607 25.02 20.51 -4.09
CA SER A 607 25.34 21.49 -5.13
C SER A 607 24.83 21.11 -6.52
N ASP A 608 24.21 19.93 -6.67
CA ASP A 608 23.57 19.47 -7.91
C ASP A 608 22.05 19.33 -7.73
N LYS A 609 21.35 19.36 -8.87
CA LYS A 609 19.90 19.31 -8.98
C LYS A 609 19.54 18.58 -10.27
N ASN A 610 18.26 18.26 -10.46
CA ASN A 610 17.78 17.84 -11.77
C ASN A 610 18.13 18.91 -12.83
N VAL A 611 18.56 18.51 -14.03
CA VAL A 611 19.00 19.46 -15.08
C VAL A 611 17.89 20.44 -15.49
N ILE A 612 16.63 20.04 -15.33
CA ILE A 612 15.46 20.89 -15.62
C ILE A 612 14.91 21.63 -14.39
N ALA A 613 15.44 21.37 -13.19
CA ALA A 613 15.09 22.16 -12.01
C ALA A 613 15.60 23.59 -12.16
N THR A 614 14.82 24.57 -11.75
CA THR A 614 15.18 25.99 -11.88
C THR A 614 16.09 26.48 -10.76
N ASN A 615 16.12 25.81 -9.59
CA ASN A 615 16.94 26.19 -8.43
C ASN A 615 17.32 24.96 -7.56
N TYR A 616 17.88 25.18 -6.36
CA TYR A 616 18.42 24.15 -5.47
C TYR A 616 17.68 24.05 -4.13
N TYR A 617 16.38 24.37 -4.09
CA TYR A 617 15.64 24.36 -2.83
C TYR A 617 15.63 22.96 -2.20
N VAL A 618 15.95 22.90 -0.92
CA VAL A 618 15.76 21.77 -0.02
C VAL A 618 14.95 22.27 1.16
N GLU A 619 13.85 21.60 1.45
CA GLU A 619 12.84 22.08 2.39
C GLU A 619 12.42 20.99 3.39
N VAL A 620 12.29 21.38 4.66
CA VAL A 620 11.87 20.53 5.77
C VAL A 620 10.61 21.14 6.38
N ASP A 621 9.54 20.34 6.40
CA ASP A 621 8.24 20.68 6.98
C ASP A 621 8.03 19.94 8.31
N ALA A 622 8.21 18.62 8.31
CA ALA A 622 8.11 17.83 9.54
C ALA A 622 8.96 16.55 9.49
N LEU A 623 9.14 15.97 10.67
CA LEU A 623 9.62 14.61 10.84
C LEU A 623 8.50 13.75 11.41
N ILE A 624 8.22 12.60 10.80
CA ILE A 624 7.30 11.61 11.36
C ILE A 624 8.14 10.40 11.77
N TYR A 625 8.00 9.90 12.98
CA TYR A 625 8.72 8.70 13.42
C TYR A 625 7.88 7.84 14.36
N GLN A 626 8.23 6.56 14.42
CA GLN A 626 7.59 5.52 15.24
C GLN A 626 8.67 4.72 15.92
#